data_AF-A0A2V5MTE4-F1
#
_entry.id   AF-A0A2V5MTE4-F1
#
_cell.length_a   1.000
_cell.length_b   1.000
_cell.length_c   1.000
_cell.angle_alpha   90.00
_cell.angle_beta   90.00
_cell.angle_gamma   90.00
#
_symmetry.space_group_name_H-M   'P 1'
#
loop_
_entity.id
_entity.type
_entity.pdbx_description
1 polymer ?
#
loop_
_entity_poly.entity_id
_entity_poly.type
_entity_poly.pdbx_seq_one_letter_code
_entity_poly.pdbx_strand_id
1 'polypeptide(L)'
;MIPERLEQPWQDDVDSLREITAGLDRLEQQLNNARSTIKARERGYFTPDEDDRVRQMLLAYRNYRLVLYEIIHRYMDYEAIGGSVQRLRGFMVGFAAALTLYARSLKLIETYEREPLVRKKLNEPDAKFGLEAGFFEEILRAYSSLHNFSLITRAQRFWRSQRRAVKQLKLSQAPDCAWLCGVIHTQRAAVRRRFARILWHRFRYDWRVLWQTMVKPVRSATYGLQSVVGGRVAGLRTTTHYQPAIDSGVLARLRRVVQPGDVLLVRAEQKLTTALLPSFWAHAAFYVGGARDLQPFDIRGHPQVAKHWDAMLDDGGPFGCVIEAISPRALINALEKSLYADHLAVLRPNVSRNELTEALVEAFGHVGKPYDFELDFNVTSRIVCTELIYRSFHRRGGIEFTLIKRLGRFTLSGDDIANQFLD
;
A
#
# COMPACT_ATOMS: atom_id res chain seq x y z
N MET A 1 13.77 28.76 -7.13
CA MET A 1 13.87 27.53 -7.96
C MET A 1 13.73 26.32 -7.05
N ILE A 2 12.53 25.73 -6.98
CA ILE A 2 12.34 24.37 -6.43
C ILE A 2 11.28 23.67 -7.32
N PRO A 3 11.63 23.14 -8.50
CA PRO A 3 10.68 22.41 -9.35
C PRO A 3 10.86 20.87 -9.27
N GLU A 4 12.00 20.35 -8.82
CA GLU A 4 12.34 18.92 -8.96
C GLU A 4 11.80 17.99 -7.86
N ARG A 5 11.41 18.51 -6.68
CA ARG A 5 11.08 17.66 -5.51
C ARG A 5 9.72 16.93 -5.54
N LEU A 6 8.92 17.07 -6.59
CA LEU A 6 7.59 16.41 -6.70
C LEU A 6 7.48 15.38 -7.83
N GLU A 7 8.48 15.26 -8.71
CA GLU A 7 8.38 14.42 -9.90
C GLU A 7 8.51 12.92 -9.56
N GLN A 8 9.49 12.54 -8.73
CA GLN A 8 9.73 11.16 -8.32
C GLN A 8 8.55 10.59 -7.48
N PRO A 9 8.01 11.30 -6.46
CA PRO A 9 6.81 10.84 -5.75
C PRO A 9 5.59 10.69 -6.66
N TRP A 10 5.46 11.54 -7.69
CA TRP A 10 4.35 11.46 -8.63
C TRP A 10 4.43 10.24 -9.52
N GLN A 11 5.62 9.90 -10.03
CA GLN A 11 5.79 8.72 -10.88
C GLN A 11 5.49 7.43 -10.12
N ASP A 12 6.00 7.31 -8.89
CA ASP A 12 5.75 6.13 -8.04
C ASP A 12 4.26 5.97 -7.71
N ASP A 13 3.52 7.07 -7.58
CA ASP A 13 2.07 7.03 -7.35
C ASP A 13 1.28 6.63 -8.61
N VAL A 14 1.72 7.05 -9.79
CA VAL A 14 1.15 6.58 -11.06
C VAL A 14 1.36 5.08 -11.20
N ASP A 15 2.58 4.61 -10.96
CA ASP A 15 2.94 3.20 -11.02
C ASP A 15 2.19 2.38 -9.97
N SER A 16 2.08 2.90 -8.75
CA SER A 16 1.26 2.30 -7.67
C SER A 16 -0.19 2.19 -8.11
N LEU A 17 -0.77 3.25 -8.68
CA LEU A 17 -2.15 3.22 -9.15
C LEU A 17 -2.35 2.21 -10.29
N ARG A 18 -1.36 2.03 -11.19
CA ARG A 18 -1.40 1.00 -12.25
C ARG A 18 -1.43 -0.40 -11.64
N GLU A 19 -0.51 -0.70 -10.73
CA GLU A 19 -0.42 -2.00 -10.06
C GLU A 19 -1.67 -2.29 -9.23
N ILE A 20 -2.17 -1.31 -8.49
CA ILE A 20 -3.41 -1.43 -7.72
C ILE A 20 -4.61 -1.68 -8.63
N THR A 21 -4.72 -0.95 -9.75
CA THR A 21 -5.84 -1.14 -10.69
C THR A 21 -5.84 -2.55 -11.27
N ALA A 22 -4.67 -3.03 -11.73
CA ALA A 22 -4.51 -4.39 -12.24
C ALA A 22 -4.74 -5.46 -11.16
N GLY A 23 -4.28 -5.21 -9.92
CA GLY A 23 -4.51 -6.07 -8.76
C GLY A 23 -5.98 -6.19 -8.40
N LEU A 24 -6.71 -5.07 -8.37
CA LEU A 24 -8.15 -5.05 -8.12
C LEU A 24 -8.94 -5.76 -9.22
N ASP A 25 -8.50 -5.70 -10.48
CA ASP A 25 -9.12 -6.48 -11.56
C ASP A 25 -8.89 -7.98 -11.40
N ARG A 26 -7.67 -8.42 -11.03
CA ARG A 26 -7.39 -9.83 -10.70
C ARG A 26 -8.21 -10.32 -9.52
N LEU A 27 -8.27 -9.53 -8.45
CA LEU A 27 -9.05 -9.86 -7.25
C LEU A 27 -10.53 -9.98 -7.56
N GLU A 28 -11.05 -9.12 -8.43
CA GLU A 28 -12.43 -9.19 -8.89
C GLU A 28 -12.72 -10.48 -9.70
N GLN A 29 -11.80 -10.87 -10.58
CA GLN A 29 -11.90 -12.14 -11.32
C GLN A 29 -11.90 -13.34 -10.37
N GLN A 30 -10.97 -13.36 -9.40
CA GLN A 30 -10.93 -14.37 -8.36
C GLN A 30 -12.26 -14.44 -7.59
N LEU A 31 -12.91 -13.29 -7.34
CA LEU A 31 -14.16 -13.22 -6.61
C LEU A 31 -15.34 -13.75 -7.42
N ASN A 32 -15.38 -13.44 -8.70
CA ASN A 32 -16.40 -13.99 -9.59
C ASN A 32 -16.26 -15.51 -9.70
N ASN A 33 -15.02 -16.03 -9.78
CA ASN A 33 -14.75 -17.47 -9.78
C ASN A 33 -15.06 -18.12 -8.42
N ALA A 34 -14.78 -17.43 -7.31
CA ALA A 34 -15.14 -17.88 -5.98
C ALA A 34 -16.68 -17.95 -5.84
N ARG A 35 -17.43 -16.99 -6.39
CA ARG A 35 -18.90 -17.01 -6.34
C ARG A 35 -19.52 -18.20 -7.07
N SER A 36 -18.91 -18.71 -8.14
CA SER A 36 -19.40 -19.91 -8.84
C SER A 36 -19.00 -21.22 -8.16
N THR A 37 -17.98 -21.20 -7.29
CA THR A 37 -17.40 -22.40 -6.67
C THR A 37 -17.73 -22.56 -5.18
N ILE A 38 -17.93 -21.45 -4.47
CA ILE A 38 -18.28 -21.42 -3.05
C ILE A 38 -19.78 -21.68 -2.89
N LYS A 39 -20.10 -22.88 -2.37
CA LYS A 39 -21.49 -23.29 -2.07
C LYS A 39 -21.99 -22.80 -0.71
N ALA A 40 -21.23 -21.93 -0.03
CA ALA A 40 -21.58 -21.41 1.29
C ALA A 40 -22.99 -20.78 1.35
N ARG A 41 -23.46 -20.18 0.24
CA ARG A 41 -24.81 -19.60 0.16
C ARG A 41 -25.91 -20.65 0.25
N GLU A 42 -25.75 -21.76 -0.47
CA GLU A 42 -26.70 -22.88 -0.46
C GLU A 42 -26.65 -23.61 0.89
N ARG A 43 -25.45 -23.75 1.45
CA ARG A 43 -25.25 -24.43 2.75
C ARG A 43 -25.61 -23.58 3.97
N GLY A 44 -25.60 -22.26 3.84
CA GLY A 44 -25.79 -21.33 4.95
C GLY A 44 -24.56 -21.08 5.84
N TYR A 45 -23.40 -21.68 5.53
CA TYR A 45 -22.15 -21.49 6.28
C TYR A 45 -20.90 -21.65 5.39
N PHE A 46 -19.78 -21.06 5.81
CA PHE A 46 -18.47 -21.22 5.17
C PHE A 46 -17.73 -22.42 5.76
N THR A 47 -17.09 -23.21 4.91
CA THR A 47 -16.06 -24.17 5.36
C THR A 47 -14.76 -23.44 5.72
N PRO A 48 -13.84 -24.06 6.48
CA PRO A 48 -12.56 -23.42 6.83
C PRO A 48 -11.77 -22.90 5.61
N ASP A 49 -11.70 -23.68 4.54
CA ASP A 49 -10.97 -23.28 3.32
C ASP A 49 -11.62 -22.09 2.60
N GLU A 50 -12.97 -22.05 2.57
CA GLU A 50 -13.69 -20.93 1.98
C GLU A 50 -13.61 -19.68 2.84
N ASP A 51 -13.61 -19.84 4.18
CA ASP A 51 -13.39 -18.77 5.13
C ASP A 51 -12.02 -18.12 4.87
N ASP A 52 -10.96 -18.93 4.92
CA ASP A 52 -9.60 -18.49 4.64
C ASP A 52 -9.50 -17.75 3.32
N ARG A 53 -10.11 -18.29 2.26
CA ARG A 53 -10.15 -17.66 0.94
C ARG A 53 -10.87 -16.31 0.94
N VAL A 54 -12.03 -16.20 1.58
CA VAL A 54 -12.76 -14.93 1.66
C VAL A 54 -11.97 -13.89 2.46
N ARG A 55 -11.38 -14.29 3.59
CA ARG A 55 -10.56 -13.40 4.44
C ARG A 55 -9.28 -12.95 3.74
N GLN A 56 -8.62 -13.84 3.00
CA GLN A 56 -7.46 -13.54 2.16
C GLN A 56 -7.79 -12.46 1.12
N MET A 57 -8.92 -12.62 0.43
CA MET A 57 -9.37 -11.64 -0.56
C MET A 57 -9.75 -10.31 0.07
N LEU A 58 -10.36 -10.34 1.26
CA LEU A 58 -10.68 -9.16 2.04
C LEU A 58 -9.41 -8.40 2.46
N LEU A 59 -8.39 -9.12 2.93
CA LEU A 59 -7.10 -8.55 3.31
C LEU A 59 -6.42 -7.87 2.11
N ALA A 60 -6.36 -8.54 0.96
CA ALA A 60 -5.81 -7.96 -0.26
C ALA A 60 -6.58 -6.70 -0.69
N TYR A 61 -7.92 -6.75 -0.67
CA TYR A 61 -8.75 -5.59 -0.97
C TYR A 61 -8.48 -4.41 -0.04
N ARG A 62 -8.34 -4.67 1.26
CA ARG A 62 -7.98 -3.66 2.27
C ARG A 62 -6.61 -3.05 1.98
N ASN A 63 -5.60 -3.86 1.68
CA ASN A 63 -4.25 -3.39 1.34
C ASN A 63 -4.26 -2.46 0.12
N TYR A 64 -4.99 -2.81 -0.94
CA TYR A 64 -5.17 -1.92 -2.10
C TYR A 64 -5.86 -0.60 -1.75
N ARG A 65 -6.90 -0.64 -0.90
CA ARG A 65 -7.61 0.58 -0.47
C ARG A 65 -6.71 1.53 0.29
N LEU A 66 -5.84 1.01 1.16
CA LEU A 66 -4.93 1.84 1.96
C LEU A 66 -4.02 2.67 1.06
N VAL A 67 -3.40 2.05 0.06
CA VAL A 67 -2.52 2.79 -0.87
C VAL A 67 -3.32 3.77 -1.73
N LEU A 68 -4.56 3.43 -2.14
CA LEU A 68 -5.44 4.40 -2.80
C LEU A 68 -5.72 5.62 -1.91
N TYR A 69 -6.01 5.42 -0.62
CA TYR A 69 -6.18 6.53 0.32
C TYR A 69 -4.90 7.36 0.42
N GLU A 70 -3.72 6.74 0.50
CA GLU A 70 -2.44 7.45 0.56
C GLU A 70 -2.25 8.39 -0.64
N ILE A 71 -2.52 7.88 -1.84
CA ILE A 71 -2.47 8.68 -3.08
C ILE A 71 -3.50 9.82 -3.05
N ILE A 72 -4.75 9.53 -2.65
CA ILE A 72 -5.82 10.54 -2.60
C ILE A 72 -5.45 11.67 -1.64
N HIS A 73 -5.00 11.33 -0.44
CA HIS A 73 -4.66 12.31 0.59
C HIS A 73 -3.46 13.16 0.18
N ARG A 74 -2.44 12.56 -0.44
CA ARG A 74 -1.26 13.28 -0.94
C ARG A 74 -1.61 14.41 -1.91
N TYR A 75 -2.66 14.21 -2.70
CA TYR A 75 -3.10 15.15 -3.73
C TYR A 75 -4.45 15.79 -3.42
N MET A 76 -4.96 15.69 -2.19
CA MET A 76 -6.26 16.24 -1.80
C MET A 76 -6.25 17.78 -1.88
N ASP A 77 -5.16 18.38 -1.40
CA ASP A 77 -4.92 19.82 -1.42
C ASP A 77 -4.18 20.27 -2.68
N TYR A 78 -4.52 19.69 -3.84
CA TYR A 78 -3.86 19.98 -5.11
C TYR A 78 -3.84 21.48 -5.47
N GLU A 79 -4.78 22.28 -4.98
CA GLU A 79 -4.82 23.73 -5.19
C GLU A 79 -3.61 24.45 -4.60
N ALA A 80 -3.03 23.92 -3.52
CA ALA A 80 -1.81 24.43 -2.90
C ALA A 80 -0.53 24.06 -3.68
N ILE A 81 -0.61 23.15 -4.66
CA ILE A 81 0.52 22.80 -5.50
C ILE A 81 0.82 23.97 -6.45
N GLY A 82 2.06 24.47 -6.38
CA GLY A 82 2.59 25.48 -7.28
C GLY A 82 2.85 24.92 -8.69
N GLY A 83 2.74 25.78 -9.71
CA GLY A 83 2.89 25.37 -11.11
C GLY A 83 1.63 24.75 -11.69
N SER A 84 1.19 25.23 -12.86
CA SER A 84 -0.04 24.76 -13.50
C SER A 84 0.04 23.28 -13.91
N VAL A 85 1.20 22.84 -14.39
CA VAL A 85 1.48 21.47 -14.84
C VAL A 85 1.48 20.50 -13.65
N GLN A 86 2.26 20.80 -12.61
CA GLN A 86 2.39 19.95 -11.42
C GLN A 86 1.06 19.84 -10.67
N ARG A 87 0.31 20.94 -10.56
CA ARG A 87 -1.04 20.95 -10.00
C ARG A 87 -1.98 20.01 -10.74
N LEU A 88 -1.99 20.08 -12.07
CA LEU A 88 -2.86 19.22 -12.89
C LEU A 88 -2.43 17.76 -12.80
N ARG A 89 -1.13 17.47 -12.84
CA ARG A 89 -0.59 16.12 -12.68
C ARG A 89 -0.95 15.51 -11.32
N GLY A 90 -0.75 16.25 -10.24
CA GLY A 90 -1.14 15.84 -8.90
C GLY A 90 -2.64 15.60 -8.79
N PHE A 91 -3.45 16.56 -9.27
CA PHE A 91 -4.90 16.39 -9.33
C PHE A 91 -5.32 15.12 -10.10
N MET A 92 -4.71 14.86 -11.27
CA MET A 92 -5.07 13.71 -12.10
C MET A 92 -4.85 12.38 -11.39
N VAL A 93 -3.71 12.21 -10.72
CA VAL A 93 -3.38 10.99 -9.98
C VAL A 93 -4.31 10.82 -8.77
N GLY A 94 -4.46 11.86 -7.94
CA GLY A 94 -5.37 11.83 -6.79
C GLY A 94 -6.83 11.56 -7.19
N PHE A 95 -7.30 12.20 -8.27
CA PHE A 95 -8.66 12.01 -8.76
C PHE A 95 -8.88 10.62 -9.37
N ALA A 96 -7.91 10.10 -10.12
CA ALA A 96 -7.97 8.74 -10.65
C ALA A 96 -8.01 7.69 -9.53
N ALA A 97 -7.20 7.87 -8.47
CA ALA A 97 -7.23 7.03 -7.28
C ALA A 97 -8.60 7.10 -6.56
N ALA A 98 -9.14 8.32 -6.34
CA ALA A 98 -10.45 8.52 -5.72
C ALA A 98 -11.58 7.85 -6.49
N LEU A 99 -11.59 7.99 -7.82
CA LEU A 99 -12.59 7.36 -8.68
C LEU A 99 -12.46 5.84 -8.67
N THR A 100 -11.24 5.30 -8.68
CA THR A 100 -10.98 3.86 -8.61
C THR A 100 -11.49 3.28 -7.29
N LEU A 101 -11.13 3.91 -6.17
CA LEU A 101 -11.61 3.56 -4.83
C LEU A 101 -13.15 3.55 -4.76
N TYR A 102 -13.77 4.63 -5.23
CA TYR A 102 -15.22 4.80 -5.18
C TYR A 102 -15.95 3.80 -6.09
N ALA A 103 -15.46 3.60 -7.31
CA ALA A 103 -16.05 2.67 -8.28
C ALA A 103 -16.02 1.21 -7.79
N ARG A 104 -14.95 0.79 -7.12
CA ARG A 104 -14.81 -0.56 -6.54
C ARG A 104 -15.64 -0.72 -5.28
N SER A 105 -15.66 0.29 -4.41
CA SER A 105 -16.54 0.32 -3.23
C SER A 105 -18.01 0.15 -3.63
N LEU A 106 -18.45 0.90 -4.65
CA LEU A 106 -19.80 0.79 -5.22
C LEU A 106 -20.12 -0.62 -5.70
N LYS A 107 -19.18 -1.27 -6.38
CA LYS A 107 -19.36 -2.64 -6.87
C LYS A 107 -19.48 -3.63 -5.72
N LEU A 108 -18.65 -3.49 -4.67
CA LEU A 108 -18.72 -4.34 -3.48
C LEU A 108 -20.09 -4.22 -2.80
N ILE A 109 -20.56 -2.98 -2.58
CA ILE A 109 -21.88 -2.71 -2.00
C ILE A 109 -22.99 -3.35 -2.84
N GLU A 110 -23.01 -3.05 -4.14
CA GLU A 110 -24.01 -3.61 -5.05
C GLU A 110 -24.05 -5.14 -5.03
N THR A 111 -22.90 -5.78 -4.86
CA THR A 111 -22.77 -7.24 -4.92
C THR A 111 -23.21 -7.92 -3.61
N TYR A 112 -22.92 -7.32 -2.46
CA TYR A 112 -23.03 -8.00 -1.16
C TYR A 112 -23.96 -7.34 -0.13
N GLU A 113 -24.51 -6.17 -0.40
CA GLU A 113 -25.42 -5.48 0.53
C GLU A 113 -26.61 -6.35 0.94
N ARG A 114 -27.12 -7.16 0.01
CA ARG A 114 -28.28 -8.05 0.16
C ARG A 114 -27.91 -9.52 0.34
N GLU A 115 -26.68 -9.80 0.73
CA GLU A 115 -26.17 -11.16 0.95
C GLU A 115 -25.80 -11.33 2.44
N PRO A 116 -26.76 -11.66 3.33
CA PRO A 116 -26.56 -11.58 4.78
C PRO A 116 -25.38 -12.41 5.28
N LEU A 117 -25.20 -13.62 4.75
CA LEU A 117 -24.10 -14.51 5.13
C LEU A 117 -22.74 -13.91 4.78
N VAL A 118 -22.59 -13.40 3.55
CA VAL A 118 -21.32 -12.79 3.09
C VAL A 118 -21.09 -11.46 3.80
N ARG A 119 -22.11 -10.62 3.96
CA ARG A 119 -22.01 -9.34 4.68
C ARG A 119 -21.60 -9.56 6.13
N LYS A 120 -22.17 -10.55 6.82
CA LYS A 120 -21.74 -10.94 8.18
C LYS A 120 -20.26 -11.32 8.17
N LYS A 121 -19.83 -12.10 7.19
CA LYS A 121 -18.44 -12.54 7.06
C LYS A 121 -17.46 -11.39 6.82
N LEU A 122 -17.81 -10.46 5.93
CA LEU A 122 -16.99 -9.27 5.65
C LEU A 122 -16.91 -8.30 6.83
N ASN A 123 -17.81 -8.41 7.81
CA ASN A 123 -17.82 -7.60 9.02
C ASN A 123 -17.25 -8.35 10.24
N GLU A 124 -16.81 -9.59 10.07
CA GLU A 124 -16.33 -10.43 11.17
C GLU A 124 -14.88 -10.04 11.54
N PRO A 125 -14.60 -9.67 12.80
CA PRO A 125 -13.24 -9.38 13.22
C PRO A 125 -12.38 -10.64 13.21
N ASP A 126 -11.06 -10.44 13.09
CA ASP A 126 -10.04 -11.44 13.32
C ASP A 126 -8.77 -10.75 13.80
N ALA A 127 -8.55 -10.80 15.12
CA ALA A 127 -7.38 -10.19 15.76
C ALA A 127 -6.06 -10.77 15.24
N LYS A 128 -6.03 -12.06 14.86
CA LYS A 128 -4.83 -12.74 14.37
C LYS A 128 -4.33 -12.14 13.06
N PHE A 129 -5.23 -11.60 12.24
CA PHE A 129 -4.91 -11.02 10.93
C PHE A 129 -5.15 -9.52 10.85
N GLY A 130 -5.38 -8.85 12.00
CA GLY A 130 -5.65 -7.42 12.07
C GLY A 130 -6.92 -7.01 11.34
N LEU A 131 -7.90 -7.92 11.18
CA LEU A 131 -9.20 -7.62 10.59
C LEU A 131 -10.14 -7.12 11.69
N GLU A 132 -10.68 -5.93 11.51
CA GLU A 132 -11.63 -5.35 12.47
C GLU A 132 -13.08 -5.68 12.11
N ALA A 133 -13.96 -5.52 13.09
CA ALA A 133 -15.38 -5.67 12.87
C ALA A 133 -15.93 -4.51 12.02
N GLY A 134 -16.92 -4.81 11.18
CA GLY A 134 -17.71 -3.76 10.52
C GLY A 134 -17.10 -3.15 9.25
N PHE A 135 -16.08 -3.78 8.63
CA PHE A 135 -15.46 -3.28 7.40
C PHE A 135 -16.44 -2.97 6.26
N PHE A 136 -17.41 -3.86 6.00
CA PHE A 136 -18.43 -3.61 4.98
C PHE A 136 -19.34 -2.43 5.37
N GLU A 137 -19.71 -2.32 6.64
CA GLU A 137 -20.49 -1.18 7.14
C GLU A 137 -19.74 0.15 7.01
N GLU A 138 -18.43 0.15 7.22
CA GLU A 138 -17.59 1.31 7.03
C GLU A 138 -17.62 1.78 5.57
N ILE A 139 -17.43 0.84 4.62
CA ILE A 139 -17.52 1.14 3.19
C ILE A 139 -18.90 1.72 2.83
N LEU A 140 -19.96 1.13 3.39
CA LEU A 140 -21.34 1.57 3.17
C LEU A 140 -21.58 2.99 3.69
N ARG A 141 -21.06 3.31 4.88
CA ARG A 141 -21.13 4.65 5.49
C ARG A 141 -20.30 5.66 4.71
N ALA A 142 -19.06 5.33 4.35
CA ALA A 142 -18.18 6.19 3.57
C ALA A 142 -18.78 6.52 2.20
N TYR A 143 -19.46 5.56 1.57
CA TYR A 143 -20.22 5.79 0.34
C TYR A 143 -21.42 6.73 0.53
N SER A 144 -22.17 6.54 1.62
CA SER A 144 -23.39 7.29 1.93
C SER A 144 -23.11 8.69 2.51
N SER A 145 -21.84 9.02 2.78
CA SER A 145 -21.43 10.31 3.33
C SER A 145 -21.61 11.45 2.30
N LEU A 146 -22.42 12.45 2.66
CA LEU A 146 -22.58 13.69 1.89
C LEU A 146 -21.24 14.44 1.69
N HIS A 147 -20.34 14.41 2.69
CA HIS A 147 -19.03 15.03 2.59
C HIS A 147 -18.19 14.44 1.45
N ASN A 148 -17.94 13.13 1.46
CA ASN A 148 -17.27 12.40 0.38
C ASN A 148 -17.93 12.63 -0.99
N PHE A 149 -19.27 12.64 -1.05
CA PHE A 149 -19.99 12.97 -2.28
C PHE A 149 -19.69 14.41 -2.75
N SER A 150 -19.65 15.38 -1.85
CA SER A 150 -19.30 16.77 -2.16
C SER A 150 -17.86 16.90 -2.71
N LEU A 151 -16.90 16.14 -2.15
CA LEU A 151 -15.51 16.12 -2.61
C LEU A 151 -15.40 15.56 -4.04
N ILE A 152 -16.02 14.42 -4.31
CA ILE A 152 -16.02 13.81 -5.65
C ILE A 152 -16.70 14.73 -6.66
N THR A 153 -17.80 15.39 -6.29
CA THR A 153 -18.48 16.31 -7.21
C THR A 153 -17.67 17.59 -7.46
N ARG A 154 -16.98 18.13 -6.45
CA ARG A 154 -16.03 19.24 -6.61
C ARG A 154 -14.88 18.86 -7.55
N ALA A 155 -14.22 17.73 -7.31
CA ALA A 155 -13.15 17.22 -8.16
C ALA A 155 -13.64 16.99 -9.60
N GLN A 156 -14.86 16.45 -9.77
CA GLN A 156 -15.46 16.29 -11.09
C GLN A 156 -15.72 17.64 -11.80
N ARG A 157 -16.14 18.68 -11.09
CA ARG A 157 -16.30 20.03 -11.66
C ARG A 157 -14.95 20.60 -12.08
N PHE A 158 -13.93 20.48 -11.23
CA PHE A 158 -12.57 20.90 -11.55
C PHE A 158 -12.01 20.18 -12.78
N TRP A 159 -12.14 18.85 -12.86
CA TRP A 159 -11.73 18.09 -14.04
C TRP A 159 -12.41 18.56 -15.33
N ARG A 160 -13.71 18.92 -15.26
CA ARG A 160 -14.45 19.41 -16.43
C ARG A 160 -13.94 20.78 -16.89
N SER A 161 -13.62 21.69 -15.98
CA SER A 161 -13.09 23.01 -16.33
C SER A 161 -11.67 22.93 -16.88
N GLN A 162 -10.85 22.02 -16.35
CA GLN A 162 -9.44 21.87 -16.75
C GLN A 162 -9.22 20.98 -17.98
N ARG A 163 -10.27 20.36 -18.54
CA ARG A 163 -10.12 19.43 -19.67
C ARG A 163 -9.50 20.07 -20.91
N ARG A 164 -9.73 21.38 -21.13
CA ARG A 164 -9.09 22.15 -22.21
C ARG A 164 -7.62 22.43 -21.91
N ALA A 165 -7.30 22.81 -20.68
CA ALA A 165 -5.93 23.06 -20.23
C ALA A 165 -5.05 21.79 -20.35
N VAL A 166 -5.58 20.61 -19.98
CA VAL A 166 -4.88 19.32 -20.15
C VAL A 166 -4.49 19.07 -21.61
N LYS A 167 -5.36 19.43 -22.57
CA LYS A 167 -5.05 19.31 -24.01
C LYS A 167 -4.05 20.37 -24.47
N GLN A 168 -4.23 21.62 -24.06
CA GLN A 168 -3.36 22.74 -24.44
C GLN A 168 -1.93 22.55 -23.94
N LEU A 169 -1.78 22.05 -22.70
CA LEU A 169 -0.49 21.73 -22.10
C LEU A 169 0.10 20.40 -22.61
N LYS A 170 -0.50 19.78 -23.63
CA LYS A 170 -0.11 18.50 -24.22
C LYS A 170 0.04 17.35 -23.20
N LEU A 171 -0.54 17.47 -22.01
CA LEU A 171 -0.47 16.45 -20.97
C LEU A 171 -1.08 15.14 -21.44
N SER A 172 -2.14 15.18 -22.26
CA SER A 172 -2.74 13.97 -22.82
C SER A 172 -1.85 13.22 -23.83
N GLN A 173 -0.72 13.79 -24.24
CA GLN A 173 0.27 13.12 -25.11
C GLN A 173 1.35 12.41 -24.30
N ALA A 174 1.58 12.81 -23.05
CA ALA A 174 2.50 12.11 -22.15
C ALA A 174 1.88 10.76 -21.74
N PRO A 175 2.60 9.63 -21.86
CA PRO A 175 2.05 8.28 -21.67
C PRO A 175 1.29 8.08 -20.34
N ASP A 176 1.85 8.58 -19.24
CA ASP A 176 1.24 8.45 -17.92
C ASP A 176 -0.01 9.29 -17.74
N CYS A 177 0.02 10.54 -18.18
CA CYS A 177 -1.14 11.41 -18.15
C CYS A 177 -2.25 10.91 -19.11
N ALA A 178 -1.89 10.33 -20.26
CA ALA A 178 -2.84 9.68 -21.16
C ALA A 178 -3.51 8.48 -20.49
N TRP A 179 -2.74 7.64 -19.81
CA TRP A 179 -3.28 6.52 -19.05
C TRP A 179 -4.22 6.98 -17.92
N LEU A 180 -3.82 8.00 -17.13
CA LEU A 180 -4.66 8.59 -16.10
C LEU A 180 -5.98 9.14 -16.67
N CYS A 181 -5.94 9.79 -17.84
CA CYS A 181 -7.16 10.22 -18.54
C CYS A 181 -8.09 9.04 -18.85
N GLY A 182 -7.53 7.92 -19.29
CA GLY A 182 -8.25 6.67 -19.55
C GLY A 182 -8.90 6.08 -18.29
N VAL A 183 -8.15 6.04 -17.18
CA VAL A 183 -8.68 5.62 -15.87
C VAL A 183 -9.81 6.53 -15.42
N ILE A 184 -9.60 7.85 -15.43
CA ILE A 184 -10.62 8.85 -15.06
C ILE A 184 -11.87 8.67 -15.92
N HIS A 185 -11.72 8.49 -17.23
CA HIS A 185 -12.86 8.28 -18.12
C HIS A 185 -13.67 7.03 -17.76
N THR A 186 -12.97 5.89 -17.65
CA THR A 186 -13.57 4.57 -17.39
C THR A 186 -14.25 4.53 -16.02
N GLN A 187 -13.56 4.97 -14.97
CA GLN A 187 -14.08 4.93 -13.61
C GLN A 187 -15.23 5.92 -13.41
N ARG A 188 -15.22 7.10 -14.04
CA ARG A 188 -16.37 8.03 -14.00
C ARG A 188 -17.62 7.43 -14.63
N ALA A 189 -17.48 6.73 -15.76
CA ALA A 189 -18.60 6.03 -16.39
C ALA A 189 -19.14 4.92 -15.47
N ALA A 190 -18.26 4.18 -14.80
CA ALA A 190 -18.62 3.15 -13.83
C ALA A 190 -19.36 3.74 -12.61
N VAL A 191 -18.81 4.79 -12.00
CA VAL A 191 -19.44 5.50 -10.86
C VAL A 191 -20.82 6.01 -11.25
N ARG A 192 -20.96 6.72 -12.37
CA ARG A 192 -22.25 7.27 -12.81
C ARG A 192 -23.31 6.18 -13.00
N ARG A 193 -22.96 5.08 -13.68
CA ARG A 193 -23.89 3.96 -13.93
C ARG A 193 -24.33 3.28 -12.64
N ARG A 194 -23.38 2.95 -11.76
CA ARG A 194 -23.67 2.24 -10.49
C ARG A 194 -24.41 3.12 -9.50
N PHE A 195 -24.01 4.39 -9.37
CA PHE A 195 -24.64 5.34 -8.47
C PHE A 195 -26.13 5.54 -8.82
N ALA A 196 -26.46 5.73 -10.09
CA ALA A 196 -27.86 5.89 -10.54
C ALA A 196 -28.71 4.66 -10.16
N ARG A 197 -28.18 3.46 -10.36
CA ARG A 197 -28.85 2.21 -10.01
C ARG A 197 -29.04 2.03 -8.51
N ILE A 198 -28.01 2.26 -7.70
CA ILE A 198 -28.11 2.13 -6.23
C ILE A 198 -29.07 3.15 -5.64
N LEU A 199 -29.00 4.42 -6.09
CA LEU A 199 -29.92 5.47 -5.65
C LEU A 199 -31.37 5.12 -6.01
N TRP A 200 -31.61 4.64 -7.24
CA TRP A 200 -32.93 4.21 -7.70
C TRP A 200 -33.49 3.06 -6.86
N HIS A 201 -32.67 2.04 -6.58
CA HIS A 201 -33.10 0.90 -5.76
C HIS A 201 -33.34 1.28 -4.30
N ARG A 202 -32.51 2.15 -3.71
CA ARG A 202 -32.70 2.59 -2.31
C ARG A 202 -33.87 3.55 -2.14
N PHE A 203 -34.11 4.44 -3.10
CA PHE A 203 -35.27 5.33 -3.10
C PHE A 203 -36.59 4.55 -3.14
N ARG A 204 -36.62 3.39 -3.82
CA ARG A 204 -37.81 2.55 -3.93
C ARG A 204 -38.07 1.60 -2.76
N TYR A 205 -37.05 1.16 -2.01
CA TYR A 205 -37.20 0.06 -1.03
C TYR A 205 -36.74 0.40 0.40
N ASP A 206 -35.79 1.32 0.61
CA ASP A 206 -35.05 1.44 1.89
C ASP A 206 -34.83 2.89 2.36
N TRP A 207 -35.79 3.79 2.11
CA TRP A 207 -35.68 5.20 2.54
C TRP A 207 -35.43 5.36 4.05
N ARG A 208 -35.95 4.45 4.88
CA ARG A 208 -35.75 4.42 6.34
C ARG A 208 -34.32 4.04 6.76
N VAL A 209 -33.65 3.13 6.05
CA VAL A 209 -32.26 2.69 6.35
C VAL A 209 -31.26 3.77 5.96
N LEU A 210 -31.53 4.50 4.87
CA LEU A 210 -30.76 5.69 4.48
C LEU A 210 -30.80 6.74 5.61
N TRP A 211 -31.98 6.99 6.17
CA TRP A 211 -32.19 7.92 7.27
C TRP A 211 -31.52 7.45 8.58
N GLN A 212 -31.65 6.18 8.94
CA GLN A 212 -31.00 5.63 10.15
C GLN A 212 -29.47 5.61 10.09
N THR A 213 -28.89 5.47 8.89
CA THR A 213 -27.43 5.51 8.69
C THR A 213 -26.90 6.95 8.65
N MET A 214 -27.74 7.92 8.26
CA MET A 214 -27.40 9.35 8.25
C MET A 214 -27.53 10.03 9.62
N VAL A 215 -28.30 9.47 10.57
CA VAL A 215 -28.73 10.17 11.81
C VAL A 215 -28.06 9.64 13.08
N LYS A 216 -27.29 8.55 13.03
CA LYS A 216 -26.51 8.15 14.21
C LYS A 216 -25.31 9.10 14.41
N PRO A 217 -25.19 9.77 15.56
CA PRO A 217 -24.01 10.56 15.86
C PRO A 217 -22.78 9.65 15.81
N VAL A 218 -21.67 10.20 15.31
CA VAL A 218 -20.36 9.56 15.27
C VAL A 218 -19.93 9.27 16.71
N ARG A 219 -20.33 8.11 17.25
CA ARG A 219 -19.56 7.46 18.29
C ARG A 219 -18.43 6.77 17.57
N SER A 220 -17.27 7.42 17.67
CA SER A 220 -15.95 6.97 17.29
C SER A 220 -15.72 5.50 17.65
N ALA A 221 -16.07 4.61 16.74
CA ALA A 221 -15.39 3.34 16.62
C ALA A 221 -14.17 3.64 15.77
N THR A 222 -13.05 3.86 16.46
CA THR A 222 -11.66 3.57 16.05
C THR A 222 -11.63 2.75 14.76
N TYR A 223 -11.25 3.25 13.58
CA TYR A 223 -10.00 3.91 13.25
C TYR A 223 -10.15 5.13 12.31
N GLY A 224 -9.31 6.14 12.56
CA GLY A 224 -8.36 6.61 11.53
C GLY A 224 -8.82 7.50 10.37
N LEU A 225 -10.06 7.99 10.34
CA LEU A 225 -10.51 8.91 9.26
C LEU A 225 -11.02 10.27 9.75
N GLN A 226 -10.78 10.64 11.02
CA GLN A 226 -11.18 11.94 11.58
C GLN A 226 -10.04 12.88 12.04
N SER A 227 -8.83 12.74 11.49
CA SER A 227 -7.76 13.73 11.73
C SER A 227 -6.72 13.72 10.61
N VAL A 228 -6.17 14.81 10.09
CA VAL A 228 -6.48 16.25 9.98
C VAL A 228 -5.76 16.71 8.69
N VAL A 229 -6.26 17.80 8.11
CA VAL A 229 -5.72 18.65 7.04
C VAL A 229 -4.22 18.98 7.18
N GLY A 230 -3.47 18.84 6.08
CA GLY A 230 -2.21 19.54 5.82
C GLY A 230 -0.90 18.91 6.34
N GLY A 231 -0.09 18.36 5.41
CA GLY A 231 1.37 18.19 5.57
C GLY A 231 1.99 16.85 5.16
N ARG A 232 2.50 16.77 3.91
CA ARG A 232 3.51 15.84 3.31
C ARG A 232 3.37 14.32 3.58
N VAL A 233 2.76 13.54 2.68
CA VAL A 233 3.34 12.82 1.50
C VAL A 233 4.22 11.62 1.89
N ALA A 234 3.69 10.40 1.63
CA ALA A 234 4.22 9.06 1.94
C ALA A 234 4.13 8.68 3.44
N GLY A 235 3.10 7.91 3.80
CA GLY A 235 2.78 7.59 5.19
C GLY A 235 1.60 8.39 5.68
N LEU A 236 0.39 7.96 5.34
CA LEU A 236 -0.80 8.53 5.97
C LEU A 236 -0.70 8.27 7.47
N ARG A 237 -0.68 9.36 8.24
CA ARG A 237 -0.61 9.30 9.70
C ARG A 237 -1.92 9.74 10.31
N THR A 238 -2.24 9.24 11.49
CA THR A 238 -3.42 9.64 12.25
C THR A 238 -3.30 11.06 12.83
N THR A 239 -2.17 11.75 12.62
CA THR A 239 -1.90 13.11 13.12
C THR A 239 -1.20 13.97 12.05
N THR A 240 -1.34 15.29 12.16
CA THR A 240 -0.72 16.28 11.25
C THR A 240 0.65 16.78 11.69
N HIS A 241 0.98 16.62 12.96
CA HIS A 241 2.26 16.99 13.55
C HIS A 241 2.99 15.74 14.00
N TYR A 242 3.47 14.97 13.03
CA TYR A 242 4.32 13.84 13.32
C TYR A 242 5.79 14.27 13.30
N GLN A 243 6.50 13.93 14.37
CA GLN A 243 7.94 13.99 14.46
C GLN A 243 8.44 12.58 14.75
N PRO A 244 9.29 11.99 13.89
CA PRO A 244 9.83 10.66 14.16
C PRO A 244 10.70 10.69 15.41
N ALA A 245 10.57 9.65 16.23
CA ALA A 245 11.53 9.44 17.32
C ALA A 245 12.96 9.17 16.79
N ILE A 246 13.06 8.61 15.58
CA ILE A 246 14.34 8.44 14.87
C ILE A 246 14.68 9.74 14.13
N ASP A 247 15.33 10.65 14.83
CA ASP A 247 15.82 11.90 14.27
C ASP A 247 17.22 11.75 13.61
N SER A 248 17.74 12.86 13.06
CA SER A 248 19.07 12.89 12.44
C SER A 248 20.20 12.55 13.41
N GLY A 249 20.03 12.82 14.72
CA GLY A 249 20.98 12.45 15.76
C GLY A 249 21.00 10.94 16.00
N VAL A 250 19.83 10.30 16.03
CA VAL A 250 19.69 8.84 16.09
C VAL A 250 20.31 8.20 14.84
N LEU A 251 20.00 8.71 13.64
CA LEU A 251 20.56 8.22 12.37
C LEU A 251 22.10 8.33 12.35
N ALA A 252 22.66 9.43 12.83
CA ALA A 252 24.10 9.62 12.91
C ALA A 252 24.77 8.63 13.89
N ARG A 253 24.11 8.28 15.00
CA ARG A 253 24.59 7.23 15.92
C ARG A 253 24.46 5.85 15.30
N LEU A 254 23.32 5.57 14.67
CA LEU A 254 23.03 4.30 14.00
C LEU A 254 24.06 4.01 12.91
N ARG A 255 24.39 5.00 12.06
CA ARG A 255 25.36 4.86 10.97
C ARG A 255 26.74 4.36 11.43
N ARG A 256 27.12 4.62 12.69
CA ARG A 256 28.40 4.16 13.26
C ARG A 256 28.41 2.67 13.59
N VAL A 257 27.24 2.06 13.75
CA VAL A 257 27.11 0.66 14.21
C VAL A 257 26.53 -0.26 13.14
N VAL A 258 25.69 0.24 12.21
CA VAL A 258 25.12 -0.60 11.13
C VAL A 258 26.16 -0.98 10.08
N GLN A 259 26.00 -2.18 9.53
CA GLN A 259 26.90 -2.79 8.55
C GLN A 259 26.09 -3.40 7.41
N PRO A 260 26.61 -3.42 6.16
CA PRO A 260 25.96 -4.12 5.05
C PRO A 260 25.62 -5.54 5.45
N GLY A 261 24.36 -5.95 5.24
CA GLY A 261 23.84 -7.23 5.72
C GLY A 261 22.85 -7.12 6.87
N ASP A 262 22.85 -6.02 7.61
CA ASP A 262 21.93 -5.85 8.73
C ASP A 262 20.47 -5.80 8.23
N VAL A 263 19.59 -6.51 8.94
CA VAL A 263 18.14 -6.46 8.74
C VAL A 263 17.56 -5.42 9.68
N LEU A 264 16.84 -4.46 9.13
CA LEU A 264 16.19 -3.39 9.88
C LEU A 264 14.71 -3.72 10.01
N LEU A 265 14.23 -3.93 11.23
CA LEU A 265 12.81 -4.02 11.53
C LEU A 265 12.31 -2.66 12.00
N VAL A 266 11.26 -2.16 11.35
CA VAL A 266 10.85 -0.76 11.47
C VAL A 266 9.36 -0.67 11.82
N ARG A 267 9.04 0.24 12.73
CA ARG A 267 7.67 0.62 13.04
C ARG A 267 7.55 2.14 13.10
N ALA A 268 6.71 2.69 12.22
CA ALA A 268 6.28 4.08 12.29
C ALA A 268 4.94 4.13 13.00
N GLU A 269 4.91 4.70 14.19
CA GLU A 269 3.68 4.98 14.89
C GLU A 269 2.81 5.93 14.08
N GLN A 270 1.50 5.81 14.32
CA GLN A 270 0.47 6.60 13.69
C GLN A 270 0.35 6.38 12.18
N LYS A 271 1.22 5.61 11.52
CA LYS A 271 1.06 5.21 10.11
C LYS A 271 -0.13 4.28 9.97
N LEU A 272 -1.01 4.55 9.00
CA LEU A 272 -2.22 3.74 8.76
C LEU A 272 -1.89 2.26 8.56
N THR A 273 -0.78 1.92 7.90
CA THR A 273 -0.39 0.51 7.72
C THR A 273 -0.05 -0.18 9.05
N THR A 274 0.56 0.53 9.99
CA THR A 274 0.96 0.00 11.30
C THR A 274 -0.22 -0.25 12.24
N ALA A 275 -1.28 0.56 12.13
CA ALA A 275 -2.53 0.36 12.86
C ALA A 275 -3.28 -0.93 12.47
N LEU A 276 -2.94 -1.51 11.32
CA LEU A 276 -3.75 -2.50 10.60
C LEU A 276 -3.05 -3.86 10.42
N LEU A 277 -1.76 -3.94 10.77
CA LEU A 277 -0.99 -5.17 10.80
C LEU A 277 -1.02 -5.76 12.23
N PRO A 278 -1.21 -7.08 12.38
CA PRO A 278 -1.22 -7.74 13.69
C PRO A 278 0.17 -7.81 14.33
N SER A 279 1.24 -7.52 13.59
CA SER A 279 2.62 -7.51 14.09
C SER A 279 3.04 -6.14 14.65
N PHE A 280 3.90 -6.16 15.66
CA PHE A 280 4.53 -4.92 16.14
C PHE A 280 5.42 -4.34 15.04
N TRP A 281 6.32 -5.14 14.47
CA TRP A 281 7.15 -4.73 13.35
C TRP A 281 6.34 -4.71 12.05
N ALA A 282 6.14 -3.51 11.51
CA ALA A 282 5.27 -3.26 10.36
C ALA A 282 6.02 -3.32 9.02
N HIS A 283 7.35 -3.25 9.05
CA HIS A 283 8.19 -3.23 7.87
C HIS A 283 9.57 -3.84 8.15
N ALA A 284 10.21 -4.36 7.10
CA ALA A 284 11.57 -4.86 7.13
C ALA A 284 12.36 -4.29 5.94
N ALA A 285 13.63 -3.96 6.17
CA ALA A 285 14.53 -3.49 5.13
C ALA A 285 15.91 -4.14 5.26
N PHE A 286 16.60 -4.34 4.14
CA PHE A 286 17.95 -4.89 4.09
C PHE A 286 18.94 -3.73 3.97
N TYR A 287 19.78 -3.48 4.98
CA TYR A 287 20.80 -2.44 4.90
C TYR A 287 21.98 -2.87 4.03
N VAL A 288 22.30 -2.06 3.02
CA VAL A 288 23.42 -2.32 2.10
C VAL A 288 24.56 -1.31 2.27
N GLY A 289 24.31 -0.17 2.92
CA GLY A 289 25.30 0.90 3.07
C GLY A 289 25.51 1.70 1.78
N GLY A 290 26.64 2.38 1.68
CA GLY A 290 27.08 3.08 0.47
C GLY A 290 28.14 2.31 -0.30
N ALA A 291 28.58 2.86 -1.43
CA ALA A 291 29.57 2.21 -2.31
C ALA A 291 30.89 1.82 -1.60
N ARG A 292 31.33 2.62 -0.61
CA ARG A 292 32.51 2.29 0.21
C ARG A 292 32.28 1.09 1.11
N ASP A 293 31.08 0.96 1.68
CA ASP A 293 30.73 -0.15 2.55
C ASP A 293 30.64 -1.47 1.76
N LEU A 294 30.30 -1.40 0.47
CA LEU A 294 30.21 -2.57 -0.42
C LEU A 294 31.54 -2.98 -1.08
N GLN A 295 32.59 -2.14 -1.01
CA GLN A 295 33.91 -2.45 -1.59
C GLN A 295 34.51 -3.79 -1.11
N PRO A 296 34.44 -4.17 0.18
CA PRO A 296 35.02 -5.43 0.66
C PRO A 296 34.36 -6.70 0.14
N PHE A 297 33.18 -6.60 -0.47
CA PHE A 297 32.42 -7.73 -1.01
C PHE A 297 32.69 -7.97 -2.50
N ASP A 298 33.32 -7.01 -3.19
CA ASP A 298 33.65 -7.07 -4.62
C ASP A 298 32.46 -7.43 -5.55
N ILE A 299 31.25 -6.96 -5.19
CA ILE A 299 30.00 -7.29 -5.92
C ILE A 299 29.64 -6.28 -7.01
N ARG A 300 30.40 -5.19 -7.17
CA ARG A 300 30.05 -4.09 -8.10
C ARG A 300 29.86 -4.59 -9.54
N GLY A 301 30.69 -5.53 -9.99
CA GLY A 301 30.63 -6.11 -11.33
C GLY A 301 29.54 -7.16 -11.52
N HIS A 302 28.90 -7.63 -10.44
CA HIS A 302 27.88 -8.66 -10.54
C HIS A 302 26.64 -8.15 -11.31
N PRO A 303 26.08 -8.89 -12.30
CA PRO A 303 25.03 -8.37 -13.17
C PRO A 303 23.78 -7.84 -12.43
N GLN A 304 23.41 -8.49 -11.32
CA GLN A 304 22.26 -8.06 -10.51
C GLN A 304 22.52 -6.75 -9.74
N VAL A 305 23.77 -6.42 -9.45
CA VAL A 305 24.20 -5.24 -8.69
C VAL A 305 24.54 -4.11 -9.64
N ALA A 306 25.33 -4.38 -10.69
CA ALA A 306 25.81 -3.40 -11.66
C ALA A 306 24.68 -2.57 -12.28
N LYS A 307 23.55 -3.21 -12.58
CA LYS A 307 22.36 -2.57 -13.17
C LYS A 307 21.71 -1.50 -12.27
N HIS A 308 22.01 -1.52 -10.97
CA HIS A 308 21.44 -0.63 -9.96
C HIS A 308 22.48 0.25 -9.26
N TRP A 309 23.75 0.12 -9.62
CA TRP A 309 24.85 0.75 -8.91
C TRP A 309 24.78 2.27 -8.96
N ASP A 310 24.50 2.83 -10.14
CA ASP A 310 24.41 4.28 -10.33
C ASP A 310 23.20 4.85 -9.59
N ALA A 311 22.04 4.18 -9.66
CA ALA A 311 20.86 4.56 -8.90
C ALA A 311 21.10 4.54 -7.39
N MET A 312 21.84 3.55 -6.87
CA MET A 312 22.22 3.50 -5.46
C MET A 312 23.11 4.68 -5.03
N LEU A 313 23.98 5.17 -5.92
CA LEU A 313 24.82 6.34 -5.65
C LEU A 313 24.01 7.63 -5.64
N ASP A 314 23.06 7.77 -6.58
CA ASP A 314 22.22 8.97 -6.73
C ASP A 314 21.14 9.07 -5.65
N ASP A 315 20.46 7.96 -5.37
CA ASP A 315 19.41 7.87 -4.35
C ASP A 315 19.97 7.64 -2.94
N GLY A 316 21.29 7.50 -2.82
CA GLY A 316 21.98 7.24 -1.57
C GLY A 316 22.05 8.46 -0.65
N GLY A 317 21.51 8.29 0.55
CA GLY A 317 21.58 9.30 1.60
C GLY A 317 22.94 9.35 2.31
N PRO A 318 23.21 10.38 3.14
CA PRO A 318 24.44 10.48 3.92
C PRO A 318 24.65 9.31 4.91
N PHE A 319 23.60 8.54 5.18
CA PHE A 319 23.64 7.38 6.08
C PHE A 319 23.64 6.03 5.33
N GLY A 320 23.82 6.05 4.00
CA GLY A 320 23.80 4.85 3.15
C GLY A 320 22.40 4.44 2.73
N CYS A 321 22.31 3.27 2.10
CA CYS A 321 21.09 2.79 1.45
C CYS A 321 20.54 1.52 2.11
N VAL A 322 19.25 1.31 1.89
CA VAL A 322 18.56 0.05 2.13
C VAL A 322 17.95 -0.48 0.83
N ILE A 323 17.77 -1.79 0.75
CA ILE A 323 16.85 -2.41 -0.19
C ILE A 323 15.58 -2.74 0.56
N GLU A 324 14.44 -2.29 0.06
CA GLU A 324 13.14 -2.53 0.68
C GLU A 324 12.06 -2.75 -0.38
N ALA A 325 11.06 -3.57 -0.03
CA ALA A 325 9.87 -3.75 -0.85
C ALA A 325 8.72 -2.92 -0.29
N ILE A 326 8.35 -1.86 -1.00
CA ILE A 326 7.21 -0.99 -0.70
C ILE A 326 6.41 -0.74 -1.99
N SER A 327 5.16 -0.27 -1.92
CA SER A 327 4.43 0.06 -3.15
C SER A 327 5.16 1.18 -3.92
N PRO A 328 5.36 1.06 -5.25
CA PRO A 328 4.86 -0.01 -6.13
C PRO A 328 5.78 -1.23 -6.30
N ARG A 329 7.04 -1.16 -5.87
CA ARG A 329 8.09 -2.13 -6.19
C ARG A 329 9.18 -2.19 -5.12
N ALA A 330 10.00 -3.24 -5.16
CA ALA A 330 11.28 -3.24 -4.46
C ALA A 330 12.23 -2.21 -5.06
N LEU A 331 12.85 -1.39 -4.21
CA LEU A 331 13.73 -0.30 -4.61
C LEU A 331 14.89 -0.13 -3.63
N ILE A 332 15.89 0.62 -4.07
CA ILE A 332 16.98 1.10 -3.23
C ILE A 332 16.57 2.47 -2.70
N ASN A 333 16.58 2.65 -1.39
CA ASN A 333 16.17 3.89 -0.76
C ASN A 333 17.23 4.40 0.21
N ALA A 334 17.28 5.71 0.42
CA ALA A 334 18.10 6.29 1.45
C ALA A 334 17.65 5.81 2.85
N LEU A 335 18.60 5.52 3.73
CA LEU A 335 18.31 5.02 5.08
C LEU A 335 17.35 5.95 5.84
N GLU A 336 17.56 7.27 5.77
CA GLU A 336 16.72 8.26 6.44
C GLU A 336 15.29 8.33 5.92
N LYS A 337 15.05 7.92 4.66
CA LYS A 337 13.70 7.84 4.09
C LYS A 337 12.98 6.60 4.62
N SER A 338 13.68 5.46 4.67
CA SER A 338 13.13 4.20 5.21
C SER A 338 12.88 4.30 6.73
N LEU A 339 13.75 5.00 7.46
CA LEU A 339 13.69 5.16 8.91
C LEU A 339 12.98 6.44 9.37
N TYR A 340 12.08 7.00 8.55
CA TYR A 340 11.15 8.04 9.02
C TYR A 340 10.06 7.42 9.93
N ALA A 341 10.49 6.95 11.10
CA ALA A 341 9.78 6.03 11.97
C ALA A 341 10.11 6.27 13.46
N ASP A 342 9.49 5.48 14.34
CA ASP A 342 9.58 5.66 15.80
C ASP A 342 10.36 4.54 16.48
N HIS A 343 10.26 3.32 15.95
CA HIS A 343 10.96 2.17 16.49
C HIS A 343 11.79 1.49 15.42
N LEU A 344 12.97 1.06 15.84
CA LEU A 344 13.94 0.33 15.03
C LEU A 344 14.53 -0.80 15.86
N ALA A 345 14.60 -1.99 15.28
CA ALA A 345 15.52 -3.05 15.70
C ALA A 345 16.47 -3.38 14.55
N VAL A 346 17.74 -3.61 14.88
CA VAL A 346 18.78 -4.01 13.94
C VAL A 346 19.17 -5.44 14.26
N LEU A 347 18.96 -6.35 13.31
CA LEU A 347 19.35 -7.75 13.42
C LEU A 347 20.56 -7.98 12.52
N ARG A 348 21.69 -8.38 13.11
CA ARG A 348 22.91 -8.70 12.36
C ARG A 348 22.99 -10.21 12.12
N PRO A 349 22.98 -10.69 10.86
CA PRO A 349 23.10 -12.11 10.58
C PRO A 349 24.48 -12.64 11.00
N ASN A 350 24.52 -13.81 11.65
CA ASN A 350 25.75 -14.54 11.92
C ASN A 350 26.08 -15.48 10.75
N VAL A 351 26.57 -14.92 9.66
CA VAL A 351 26.87 -15.64 8.41
C VAL A 351 28.33 -15.42 8.00
N SER A 352 28.88 -16.32 7.18
CA SER A 352 30.21 -16.10 6.61
C SER A 352 30.21 -14.93 5.62
N ARG A 353 31.38 -14.36 5.33
CA ARG A 353 31.51 -13.27 4.34
C ARG A 353 30.97 -13.70 2.97
N ASN A 354 31.21 -14.94 2.54
CA ASN A 354 30.74 -15.43 1.25
C ASN A 354 29.21 -15.52 1.20
N GLU A 355 28.58 -16.09 2.23
CA GLU A 355 27.11 -16.14 2.31
C GLU A 355 26.49 -14.74 2.38
N LEU A 356 27.14 -13.79 3.07
CA LEU A 356 26.69 -12.41 3.10
C LEU A 356 26.81 -11.72 1.74
N THR A 357 27.90 -11.97 1.00
CA THR A 357 28.06 -11.52 -0.39
C THR A 357 26.91 -12.02 -1.25
N GLU A 358 26.56 -13.30 -1.15
CA GLU A 358 25.43 -13.88 -1.88
C GLU A 358 24.08 -13.29 -1.44
N ALA A 359 23.90 -12.99 -0.15
CA ALA A 359 22.70 -12.34 0.38
C ALA A 359 22.50 -10.93 -0.15
N LEU A 360 23.58 -10.15 -0.21
CA LEU A 360 23.57 -8.83 -0.84
C LEU A 360 23.19 -8.93 -2.31
N VAL A 361 23.85 -9.82 -3.06
CA VAL A 361 23.56 -10.05 -4.48
C VAL A 361 22.10 -10.45 -4.71
N GLU A 362 21.58 -11.39 -3.91
CA GLU A 362 20.17 -11.82 -3.97
C GLU A 362 19.23 -10.63 -3.74
N ALA A 363 19.50 -9.80 -2.73
CA ALA A 363 18.68 -8.61 -2.43
C ALA A 363 18.64 -7.63 -3.63
N PHE A 364 19.78 -7.35 -4.26
CA PHE A 364 19.84 -6.54 -5.49
C PHE A 364 19.09 -7.19 -6.66
N GLY A 365 19.06 -8.52 -6.73
CA GLY A 365 18.29 -9.29 -7.70
C GLY A 365 16.77 -9.01 -7.64
N HIS A 366 16.25 -8.64 -6.47
CA HIS A 366 14.84 -8.34 -6.26
C HIS A 366 14.44 -6.90 -6.58
N VAL A 367 15.38 -5.96 -6.65
CA VAL A 367 15.09 -4.55 -6.98
C VAL A 367 14.40 -4.46 -8.35
N GLY A 368 13.26 -3.78 -8.37
CA GLY A 368 12.36 -3.62 -9.51
C GLY A 368 11.14 -4.56 -9.50
N LYS A 369 11.13 -5.62 -8.67
CA LYS A 369 9.96 -6.51 -8.56
C LYS A 369 8.75 -5.77 -7.99
N PRO A 370 7.54 -5.93 -8.56
CA PRO A 370 6.33 -5.31 -8.01
C PRO A 370 6.05 -5.76 -6.58
N TYR A 371 5.45 -4.88 -5.78
CA TYR A 371 5.05 -5.17 -4.41
C TYR A 371 3.91 -6.18 -4.35
N ASP A 372 3.99 -7.15 -3.43
CA ASP A 372 2.92 -8.13 -3.25
C ASP A 372 1.90 -7.73 -2.18
N PHE A 373 0.75 -7.20 -2.61
CA PHE A 373 -0.38 -6.85 -1.73
C PHE A 373 -1.11 -8.06 -1.16
N GLU A 374 -0.86 -9.23 -1.74
CA GLU A 374 -1.50 -10.50 -1.42
C GLU A 374 -0.74 -11.27 -0.31
N LEU A 375 0.50 -10.85 -0.01
CA LEU A 375 1.38 -11.38 1.04
C LEU A 375 1.64 -12.89 0.91
N ASP A 376 1.88 -13.38 -0.30
CA ASP A 376 2.06 -14.79 -0.63
C ASP A 376 3.48 -15.10 -1.14
N PHE A 377 4.29 -15.74 -0.31
CA PHE A 377 5.68 -16.04 -0.67
C PHE A 377 5.79 -17.13 -1.75
N ASN A 378 4.67 -17.75 -2.17
CA ASN A 378 4.66 -18.64 -3.32
C ASN A 378 4.64 -17.90 -4.67
N VAL A 379 4.34 -16.59 -4.68
CA VAL A 379 4.26 -15.79 -5.90
C VAL A 379 5.58 -15.09 -6.16
N THR A 380 6.46 -15.72 -6.94
CA THR A 380 7.83 -15.22 -7.19
C THR A 380 7.92 -13.98 -8.09
N SER A 381 6.83 -13.62 -8.78
CA SER A 381 6.75 -12.47 -9.68
C SER A 381 6.55 -11.14 -8.95
N ARG A 382 6.30 -11.18 -7.64
CA ARG A 382 6.19 -10.02 -6.74
C ARG A 382 7.00 -10.27 -5.48
N ILE A 383 7.05 -9.29 -4.58
CA ILE A 383 7.80 -9.44 -3.33
C ILE A 383 7.22 -8.62 -2.18
N VAL A 384 7.30 -9.18 -0.97
CA VAL A 384 7.01 -8.53 0.31
C VAL A 384 8.30 -8.11 1.01
N CYS A 385 8.27 -7.09 1.87
CA CYS A 385 9.45 -6.62 2.60
C CYS A 385 10.11 -7.70 3.47
N THR A 386 9.31 -8.56 4.12
CA THR A 386 9.81 -9.72 4.87
C THR A 386 10.21 -10.89 3.97
N GLU A 387 9.59 -11.02 2.78
CA GLU A 387 10.01 -12.01 1.78
C GLU A 387 11.41 -11.70 1.27
N LEU A 388 11.74 -10.42 1.06
CA LEU A 388 13.09 -9.99 0.70
C LEU A 388 14.12 -10.55 1.70
N ILE A 389 13.86 -10.42 3.01
CA ILE A 389 14.74 -10.95 4.04
C ILE A 389 14.78 -12.48 4.01
N TYR A 390 13.63 -13.13 3.90
CA TYR A 390 13.53 -14.59 3.78
C TYR A 390 14.36 -15.13 2.61
N ARG A 391 14.20 -14.55 1.40
CA ARG A 391 14.93 -14.95 0.20
C ARG A 391 16.43 -14.71 0.33
N SER A 392 16.82 -13.62 0.99
CA SER A 392 18.22 -13.27 1.19
C SER A 392 18.93 -14.07 2.29
N PHE A 393 18.24 -14.72 3.24
CA PHE A 393 18.93 -15.38 4.35
C PHE A 393 18.52 -16.82 4.65
N HIS A 394 17.39 -17.31 4.13
CA HIS A 394 16.99 -18.71 4.36
C HIS A 394 18.10 -19.67 3.91
N ARG A 395 18.53 -20.54 4.82
CA ARG A 395 19.63 -21.52 4.71
C ARG A 395 21.03 -20.91 4.54
N ARG A 396 21.27 -19.71 5.06
CA ARG A 396 22.61 -19.09 5.16
C ARG A 396 23.00 -18.94 6.63
N GLY A 397 24.23 -19.33 6.99
CA GLY A 397 24.77 -19.23 8.35
C GLY A 397 23.89 -19.85 9.43
N GLY A 398 23.23 -20.97 9.11
CA GLY A 398 22.31 -21.66 10.02
C GLY A 398 20.92 -21.02 10.17
N ILE A 399 20.65 -19.90 9.50
CA ILE A 399 19.33 -19.25 9.55
C ILE A 399 18.31 -20.08 8.75
N GLU A 400 17.37 -20.72 9.43
CA GLU A 400 16.32 -21.53 8.78
C GLU A 400 14.91 -21.02 9.11
N PHE A 401 14.43 -20.10 8.27
CA PHE A 401 13.05 -19.64 8.39
C PHE A 401 12.02 -20.73 8.08
N THR A 402 11.03 -20.87 8.96
CA THR A 402 9.83 -21.67 8.73
C THR A 402 8.67 -20.75 8.35
N LEU A 403 8.21 -20.85 7.10
CA LEU A 403 7.06 -20.07 6.63
C LEU A 403 5.79 -20.47 7.39
N ILE A 404 5.00 -19.47 7.78
CA ILE A 404 3.78 -19.67 8.54
C ILE A 404 2.58 -19.51 7.60
N LYS A 405 1.67 -20.49 7.62
CA LYS A 405 0.44 -20.44 6.85
C LYS A 405 -0.58 -19.51 7.53
N ARG A 406 -0.98 -18.44 6.84
CA ARG A 406 -1.97 -17.44 7.25
C ARG A 406 -3.00 -17.25 6.15
N LEU A 407 -4.27 -17.52 6.44
CA LEU A 407 -5.38 -17.40 5.48
C LEU A 407 -5.06 -18.09 4.14
N GLY A 408 -4.64 -19.36 4.22
CA GLY A 408 -4.26 -20.14 3.05
C GLY A 408 -2.87 -19.87 2.46
N ARG A 409 -2.15 -18.80 2.84
CA ARG A 409 -0.88 -18.39 2.24
C ARG A 409 0.33 -18.58 3.14
N PHE A 410 1.48 -18.87 2.56
CA PHE A 410 2.74 -18.94 3.30
C PHE A 410 3.39 -17.56 3.32
N THR A 411 3.72 -17.08 4.52
CA THR A 411 4.23 -15.72 4.73
C THR A 411 4.99 -15.62 6.06
N LEU A 412 5.72 -14.51 6.24
CA LEU A 412 6.34 -14.13 7.50
C LEU A 412 6.00 -12.67 7.82
N SER A 413 5.59 -12.40 9.06
CA SER A 413 5.48 -11.05 9.61
C SER A 413 6.85 -10.55 10.09
N GLY A 414 6.96 -9.26 10.39
CA GLY A 414 8.18 -8.72 10.99
C GLY A 414 8.49 -9.34 12.36
N ASP A 415 7.45 -9.69 13.14
CA ASP A 415 7.62 -10.37 14.42
C ASP A 415 8.06 -11.83 14.24
N ASP A 416 7.61 -12.52 13.19
CA ASP A 416 8.11 -13.87 12.88
C ASP A 416 9.59 -13.84 12.53
N ILE A 417 10.01 -12.83 11.73
CA ILE A 417 11.43 -12.62 11.43
C ILE A 417 12.19 -12.36 12.72
N ALA A 418 11.71 -11.46 13.59
CA ALA A 418 12.38 -11.18 14.86
C ALA A 418 12.56 -12.44 15.72
N ASN A 419 11.52 -13.27 15.85
CA ASN A 419 11.57 -14.47 16.66
C ASN A 419 12.51 -15.53 16.05
N GLN A 420 12.31 -15.86 14.77
CA GLN A 420 13.08 -16.93 14.11
C GLN A 420 14.54 -16.57 13.80
N PHE A 421 14.89 -15.28 13.80
CA PHE A 421 16.26 -14.82 13.57
C PHE A 421 17.09 -14.79 14.85
N LEU A 422 16.43 -14.71 16.01
CA LEU A 422 17.07 -14.70 17.34
C LEU A 422 17.17 -16.10 17.96
N ASP A 423 16.34 -17.04 17.51
CA ASP A 423 16.43 -18.47 17.82
C ASP A 423 17.64 -19.10 17.09
#